data_AF-A0A353VD66-F1
#
_entry.id   AF-A0A353VD66-F1
#
_cell.length_a   1.000
_cell.length_b   1.000
_cell.length_c   1.000
_cell.angle_alpha   90.00
_cell.angle_beta   90.00
_cell.angle_gamma   90.00
#
_symmetry.space_group_name_H-M   'P 1'
#
loop_
_entity.id
_entity.type
_entity.pdbx_description
1 polymer ?
#
loop_
_entity_poly.entity_id
_entity_poly.type
_entity_poly.pdbx_seq_one_letter_code
_entity_poly.pdbx_strand_id
1 'polypeptide(L)'
;MEPGPGGTDFTALYAVLSRLFSYPLDAETLALTAGLSLDDAPTEVAAPLRAALARTQAPLAHGGDPAALIETLNSEATRLFEGPGLPMAPPFGSFYLNGRQLMGREAMAVRCAYLAARLLPVHDGRVPADHLAVELGFMA
;
A
#
# COMPACT_ATOMS: atom_id res chain seq x y z
N MET A 1 -26.70 2.18 7.35
CA MET A 1 -25.89 1.05 7.84
C MET A 1 -25.02 1.65 8.91
N GLU A 2 -25.45 1.53 10.16
CA GLU A 2 -24.71 2.08 11.29
C GLU A 2 -23.42 1.26 11.48
N PRO A 3 -22.26 1.90 11.75
CA PRO A 3 -21.04 1.18 12.05
C PRO A 3 -21.24 0.39 13.36
N GLY A 4 -20.98 -0.92 13.30
CA GLY A 4 -21.02 -1.80 14.46
C GLY A 4 -20.02 -1.36 15.55
N PRO A 5 -20.25 -1.71 16.82
CA PRO A 5 -19.44 -1.24 17.92
C PRO A 5 -18.06 -1.91 17.89
N GLY A 6 -16.99 -1.14 17.75
CA GLY A 6 -15.62 -1.57 18.07
C GLY A 6 -14.66 -1.87 16.92
N GLY A 7 -14.89 -1.37 15.71
CA GLY A 7 -13.86 -1.37 14.66
C GLY A 7 -12.80 -0.32 14.98
N THR A 8 -11.54 -0.72 15.12
CA THR A 8 -10.43 0.25 15.10
C THR A 8 -10.36 0.85 13.70
N ASP A 9 -10.41 2.17 13.61
CA ASP A 9 -10.27 2.87 12.35
C ASP A 9 -8.81 2.82 11.88
N PHE A 10 -8.55 1.96 10.89
CA PHE A 10 -7.26 1.84 10.19
C PHE A 10 -7.29 2.47 8.80
N THR A 11 -8.33 3.23 8.46
CA THR A 11 -8.50 3.83 7.13
C THR A 11 -7.27 4.66 6.75
N ALA A 12 -6.77 5.49 7.66
CA ALA A 12 -5.56 6.29 7.42
C ALA A 12 -4.31 5.43 7.15
N LEU A 13 -4.14 4.33 7.91
CA LEU A 13 -3.02 3.41 7.72
C LEU A 13 -3.12 2.72 6.35
N TYR A 14 -4.28 2.17 6.00
CA TYR A 14 -4.49 1.51 4.71
C TYR A 14 -4.31 2.46 3.53
N ALA A 15 -4.82 3.69 3.64
CA ALA A 15 -4.63 4.72 2.61
C ALA A 15 -3.15 5.08 2.42
N VAL A 16 -2.39 5.27 3.49
CA VAL A 16 -0.94 5.55 3.40
C VAL A 16 -0.18 4.36 2.81
N LEU A 17 -0.46 3.14 3.25
CA LEU A 17 0.17 1.94 2.69
C LEU A 17 -0.17 1.77 1.20
N SER A 18 -1.44 1.99 0.82
CA SER A 18 -1.87 1.96 -0.59
C SER A 18 -1.02 2.90 -1.45
N ARG A 19 -0.76 4.12 -0.98
CA ARG A 19 0.08 5.10 -1.67
C ARG A 19 1.55 4.70 -1.69
N LEU A 20 2.09 4.14 -0.61
CA LEU A 20 3.49 3.68 -0.55
C LEU A 20 3.80 2.53 -1.52
N PHE A 21 2.80 1.74 -1.91
CA PHE A 21 2.92 0.72 -2.94
C PHE A 21 2.43 1.17 -4.32
N SER A 22 1.97 2.42 -4.45
CA SER A 22 1.66 3.03 -5.75
C SER A 22 2.92 3.61 -6.38
N TYR A 23 2.94 3.66 -7.71
CA TYR A 23 4.03 4.25 -8.46
C TYR A 23 3.53 5.35 -9.40
N PRO A 24 4.22 6.50 -9.49
CA PRO A 24 5.35 6.92 -8.68
C PRO A 24 4.94 7.42 -7.28
N LEU A 25 5.90 7.43 -6.35
CA LEU A 25 5.78 8.12 -5.06
C LEU A 25 5.92 9.63 -5.25
N ASP A 26 5.16 10.39 -4.47
CA ASP A 26 5.10 11.86 -4.52
C ASP A 26 5.26 12.51 -3.14
N ALA A 27 5.38 13.84 -3.13
CA ALA A 27 5.57 14.61 -1.90
C ALA A 27 4.40 14.49 -0.92
N GLU A 28 3.17 14.35 -1.43
CA GLU A 28 1.99 14.12 -0.61
C GLU A 28 2.07 12.78 0.13
N THR A 29 2.49 11.71 -0.54
CA THR A 29 2.68 10.39 0.07
C THR A 29 3.70 10.43 1.21
N LEU A 30 4.82 11.15 1.02
CA LEU A 30 5.82 11.33 2.07
C LEU A 30 5.26 12.14 3.26
N ALA A 31 4.53 13.23 2.99
CA ALA A 31 3.93 14.04 4.04
C ALA A 31 2.90 13.26 4.87
N LEU A 32 2.03 12.48 4.21
CA LEU A 32 1.06 11.61 4.88
C LEU A 32 1.76 10.52 5.70
N THR A 33 2.85 9.93 5.17
CA THR A 33 3.64 8.93 5.90
C THR A 33 4.30 9.53 7.14
N ALA A 34 4.83 10.75 7.04
CA ALA A 34 5.44 11.46 8.17
C ALA A 34 4.40 11.83 9.25
N GLY A 35 3.17 12.15 8.86
CA GLY A 35 2.08 12.50 9.77
C GLY A 35 1.26 11.31 10.31
N LEU A 36 1.47 10.10 9.79
CA LEU A 36 0.72 8.92 10.21
C LEU A 36 0.97 8.62 11.70
N SER A 37 -0.10 8.48 12.46
CA SER A 37 -0.06 8.08 13.88
C SER A 37 -0.92 6.84 14.12
N LEU A 38 -0.55 6.06 15.14
CA LEU A 38 -1.28 4.90 15.64
C LEU A 38 -1.78 5.13 17.08
N ASP A 39 -1.87 6.37 17.52
CA ASP A 39 -2.23 6.71 18.89
C ASP A 39 -3.70 6.39 19.22
N ASP A 40 -4.57 6.45 18.21
CA ASP A 40 -5.99 6.08 18.33
C ASP A 40 -6.24 4.57 18.18
N ALA A 41 -5.22 3.78 17.82
CA ALA A 41 -5.34 2.33 17.66
C ALA A 41 -5.15 1.59 19.00
N PRO A 42 -5.88 0.49 19.27
CA PRO A 42 -5.69 -0.32 20.47
C PRO A 42 -4.24 -0.78 20.61
N THR A 43 -3.71 -0.70 21.82
CA THR A 43 -2.31 -0.99 22.14
C THR A 43 -1.86 -2.35 21.62
N GLU A 44 -2.70 -3.38 21.71
CA GLU A 44 -2.39 -4.74 21.24
C GLU A 44 -2.11 -4.79 19.73
N VAL A 45 -2.81 -3.97 18.94
CA VAL A 45 -2.63 -3.89 17.48
C VAL A 45 -1.51 -2.91 17.12
N ALA A 46 -1.42 -1.78 17.84
CA ALA A 46 -0.42 -0.76 17.57
C ALA A 46 1.00 -1.18 17.96
N ALA A 47 1.18 -1.96 19.04
CA ALA A 47 2.48 -2.34 19.58
C ALA A 47 3.46 -2.93 18.54
N PRO A 48 3.09 -3.96 17.75
CA PRO A 48 4.00 -4.48 16.71
C PRO A 48 4.26 -3.49 15.57
N LEU A 49 3.31 -2.60 15.28
CA LEU A 49 3.37 -1.66 14.16
C LEU A 49 4.20 -0.40 14.48
N ARG A 50 4.23 0.05 15.74
CA ARG A 50 4.95 1.28 16.14
C ARG A 50 6.43 1.25 15.75
N ALA A 51 7.09 0.11 15.94
CA ALA A 51 8.50 -0.03 15.57
C ALA A 51 8.71 0.02 14.05
N ALA A 52 7.77 -0.53 13.26
CA ALA A 52 7.83 -0.47 11.80
C ALA A 52 7.59 0.96 11.30
N LEU A 53 6.56 1.62 11.83
CA LEU A 53 6.23 3.00 11.49
C LEU A 53 7.39 3.95 11.81
N ALA A 54 8.01 3.83 12.98
CA ALA A 54 9.16 4.65 13.36
C ALA A 54 10.35 4.46 12.39
N ARG A 55 10.62 3.22 11.94
CA ARG A 55 11.67 2.97 10.93
C ARG A 55 11.33 3.59 9.58
N THR A 56 10.07 3.55 9.16
CA THR A 56 9.61 4.16 7.91
C THR A 56 9.67 5.69 7.97
N GLN A 57 9.38 6.29 9.12
CA GLN A 57 9.38 7.75 9.33
C GLN A 57 10.77 8.34 9.57
N ALA A 58 11.73 7.56 10.08
CA ALA A 58 13.06 8.04 10.43
C ALA A 58 13.78 8.79 9.29
N PRO A 59 13.80 8.29 8.04
CA PRO A 59 14.40 9.02 6.91
C PRO A 59 13.69 10.33 6.58
N LEU A 60 12.36 10.41 6.80
CA LEU A 60 11.55 11.61 6.53
C LEU A 60 11.84 12.73 7.53
N ALA A 61 12.22 12.39 8.76
CA ALA A 61 12.55 13.35 9.80
C ALA A 61 13.91 14.04 9.62
N HIS A 62 14.77 13.56 8.71
CA HIS A 62 16.18 13.97 8.65
C HIS A 62 16.46 15.33 7.98
N GLY A 63 15.43 16.15 7.70
CA GLY A 63 15.59 17.53 7.25
C GLY A 63 16.35 17.72 5.92
N GLY A 64 16.51 16.66 5.13
CA GLY A 64 17.17 16.69 3.81
C GLY A 64 16.26 17.24 2.71
N ASP A 65 16.78 17.27 1.48
CA ASP A 65 15.99 17.67 0.30
C ASP A 65 14.89 16.63 -0.02
N PRO A 66 13.59 16.98 0.09
CA PRO A 66 12.50 16.05 -0.19
C PRO A 66 12.50 15.56 -1.64
N ALA A 67 12.94 16.38 -2.59
CA ALA A 67 12.96 16.00 -4.01
C ALA A 67 13.97 14.89 -4.27
N ALA A 68 15.19 15.02 -3.74
CA ALA A 68 16.23 13.99 -3.83
C ALA A 68 15.81 12.67 -3.14
N LEU A 69 15.08 12.77 -2.03
CA LEU A 69 14.53 11.59 -1.36
C LEU A 69 13.48 10.88 -2.23
N ILE A 70 12.55 11.62 -2.82
CA ILE A 70 11.52 11.07 -3.72
C ILE A 70 12.17 10.39 -4.94
N GLU A 71 13.19 11.01 -5.53
CA GLU A 71 13.95 10.42 -6.65
C GLU A 71 14.60 9.09 -6.25
N THR A 72 15.24 9.06 -5.07
CA THR A 72 15.88 7.86 -4.52
C THR A 72 14.84 6.76 -4.28
N LEU A 73 13.70 7.09 -3.66
CA LEU A 73 12.64 6.13 -3.35
C LEU A 73 11.97 5.60 -4.61
N ASN A 74 11.74 6.43 -5.63
CA ASN A 74 11.19 5.97 -6.91
C ASN A 74 12.17 5.08 -7.69
N SER A 75 13.47 5.34 -7.59
CA SER A 75 14.50 4.47 -8.16
C SER A 75 14.50 3.09 -7.48
N GLU A 76 14.38 3.04 -6.15
CA GLU A 76 14.25 1.79 -5.41
C GLU A 76 12.92 1.07 -5.68
N ALA A 77 11.80 1.80 -5.74
CA ALA A 77 10.50 1.25 -6.12
C ALA A 77 10.55 0.62 -7.52
N THR A 78 11.20 1.29 -8.47
CA THR A 78 11.43 0.75 -9.83
C THR A 78 12.24 -0.54 -9.77
N ARG A 79 13.31 -0.58 -8.98
CA ARG A 79 14.16 -1.77 -8.81
C ARG A 79 13.41 -2.95 -8.18
N LEU A 80 12.52 -2.67 -7.23
CA LEU A 80 11.80 -3.68 -6.46
C LEU A 80 10.55 -4.20 -7.18
N PHE A 81 9.77 -3.31 -7.78
CA PHE A 81 8.37 -3.56 -8.16
C PHE A 81 8.11 -3.52 -9.67
N GLU A 82 8.82 -2.68 -10.43
CA GLU A 82 8.55 -2.45 -11.85
C GLU A 82 9.57 -3.14 -12.75
N GLY A 83 10.83 -2.67 -12.76
CA GLY A 83 11.97 -3.21 -13.49
C GLY A 83 11.79 -3.37 -15.02
N PRO A 84 12.85 -3.28 -15.84
CA PRO A 84 12.76 -3.75 -17.23
C PRO A 84 12.76 -5.29 -17.33
N GLY A 85 13.00 -5.99 -16.23
CA GLY A 85 13.02 -7.46 -16.12
C GLY A 85 12.07 -7.96 -15.04
N LEU A 86 12.26 -9.20 -14.57
CA LEU A 86 11.42 -9.73 -13.49
C LEU A 86 11.67 -8.93 -12.19
N PRO A 87 10.65 -8.26 -11.62
CA PRO A 87 10.84 -7.50 -10.40
C PRO A 87 11.27 -8.41 -9.24
N MET A 88 12.01 -7.84 -8.28
CA MET A 88 12.48 -8.56 -7.11
C MET A 88 11.33 -8.94 -6.17
N ALA A 89 10.34 -8.07 -6.05
CA ALA A 89 9.18 -8.23 -5.20
C ALA A 89 7.90 -7.74 -5.91
N PRO A 90 7.45 -8.40 -7.00
CA PRO A 90 6.30 -7.93 -7.77
C PRO A 90 5.08 -7.75 -6.86
N PRO A 91 4.44 -6.57 -6.82
CA PRO A 91 3.41 -6.24 -5.83
C PRO A 91 2.03 -6.83 -6.17
N PHE A 92 1.98 -8.10 -6.60
CA PHE A 92 0.77 -8.78 -7.03
C PHE A 92 0.54 -10.04 -6.20
N GLY A 93 -0.64 -10.18 -5.59
CA GLY A 93 -0.99 -11.36 -4.79
C GLY A 93 -0.83 -12.67 -5.58
N SER A 94 -1.27 -12.69 -6.85
CA SER A 94 -1.16 -13.89 -7.69
C SER A 94 0.28 -14.28 -8.01
N PHE A 95 1.24 -13.34 -7.98
CA PHE A 95 2.65 -13.71 -8.15
C PHE A 95 3.11 -14.70 -7.05
N TYR A 96 2.66 -14.47 -5.82
CA TYR A 96 3.05 -15.30 -4.67
C TYR A 96 2.17 -16.53 -4.52
N LEU A 97 0.90 -16.45 -4.93
CA LEU A 97 -0.11 -17.49 -4.70
C LEU A 97 -0.32 -18.41 -5.90
N ASN A 98 0.06 -17.99 -7.11
CA ASN A 98 -0.15 -18.72 -8.37
C ASN A 98 1.18 -19.06 -9.07
N GLY A 99 2.17 -19.55 -8.33
CA GLY A 99 3.42 -20.04 -8.91
C GLY A 99 4.16 -19.01 -9.77
N ARG A 100 4.20 -17.73 -9.35
CA ARG A 100 4.86 -16.62 -10.05
C ARG A 100 4.18 -16.18 -11.35
N GLN A 101 2.88 -16.47 -11.50
CA GLN A 101 2.09 -16.02 -12.65
C GLN A 101 1.09 -14.91 -12.27
N LEU A 102 1.02 -13.88 -13.11
CA LEU A 102 0.10 -12.76 -12.95
C LEU A 102 -1.28 -13.07 -13.51
N MET A 103 -2.30 -12.34 -13.02
CA MET A 103 -3.69 -12.41 -13.51
C MET A 103 -4.29 -13.82 -13.43
N GLY A 104 -3.89 -14.57 -12.40
CA GLY A 104 -4.37 -15.91 -12.10
C GLY A 104 -5.78 -15.96 -11.50
N ARG A 105 -6.12 -17.10 -10.89
CA ARG A 105 -7.43 -17.29 -10.22
C ARG A 105 -7.61 -16.32 -9.05
N GLU A 106 -6.53 -15.94 -8.42
CA GLU A 106 -6.44 -15.07 -7.25
C GLU A 106 -6.81 -13.64 -7.64
N ALA A 107 -6.28 -13.13 -8.75
CA ALA A 107 -6.66 -11.83 -9.30
C ALA A 107 -8.16 -11.76 -9.64
N MET A 108 -8.74 -12.85 -10.13
CA MET A 108 -10.18 -12.94 -10.39
C MET A 108 -11.00 -13.01 -9.10
N ALA A 109 -10.54 -13.75 -8.09
CA ALA A 109 -11.21 -13.81 -6.79
C ALA A 109 -11.29 -12.43 -6.12
N VAL A 110 -10.19 -11.67 -6.16
CA VAL A 110 -10.13 -10.29 -5.64
C VAL A 110 -11.09 -9.37 -6.41
N ARG A 111 -11.09 -9.46 -7.76
CA ARG A 111 -12.04 -8.70 -8.58
C ARG A 111 -13.50 -9.02 -8.24
N CYS A 112 -13.83 -10.28 -7.98
CA CYS A 112 -15.17 -10.68 -7.55
C CYS A 112 -15.55 -10.09 -6.18
N ALA A 113 -14.60 -9.97 -5.24
CA ALA A 113 -14.83 -9.34 -3.95
C ALA A 113 -15.18 -7.85 -4.09
N TYR A 114 -14.45 -7.11 -4.95
CA TYR A 114 -14.75 -5.72 -5.27
C TYR A 114 -16.16 -5.55 -5.86
N LEU A 115 -16.51 -6.38 -6.85
CA LEU A 115 -17.84 -6.38 -7.48
C LEU A 115 -18.96 -6.69 -6.47
N ALA A 116 -18.74 -7.65 -5.56
CA ALA A 116 -19.69 -7.99 -4.52
C ALA A 116 -19.93 -6.82 -3.55
N ALA A 117 -18.88 -6.04 -3.26
CA ALA A 117 -18.96 -4.81 -2.48
C ALA A 117 -19.51 -3.61 -3.28
N ARG A 118 -19.79 -3.76 -4.59
CA ARG A 118 -20.18 -2.69 -5.51
C ARG A 118 -19.15 -1.56 -5.59
N LEU A 119 -17.89 -1.86 -5.30
CA LEU A 119 -16.77 -0.95 -5.44
C LEU A 119 -15.94 -1.41 -6.64
N LEU A 120 -15.60 -0.49 -7.52
CA LEU A 120 -14.65 -0.75 -8.60
C LEU A 120 -13.46 0.19 -8.37
N PRO A 121 -12.25 -0.34 -8.13
CA PRO A 121 -11.08 0.49 -8.02
C PRO A 121 -10.89 1.33 -9.28
N VAL A 122 -10.65 2.63 -9.09
CA VAL A 122 -10.47 3.59 -10.20
C VAL A 122 -9.07 3.44 -10.76
N HIS A 123 -8.88 2.42 -11.59
CA HIS A 123 -7.66 2.22 -12.37
C HIS A 123 -8.06 2.09 -13.83
N ASP A 124 -7.22 2.58 -14.74
CA ASP A 124 -7.42 2.56 -16.19
C ASP A 124 -7.39 1.16 -16.84
N GLY A 125 -7.56 0.11 -16.03
CA GLY A 125 -7.50 -1.29 -16.42
C GLY A 125 -6.08 -1.82 -16.66
N ARG A 126 -5.04 -1.00 -16.48
CA ARG A 126 -3.65 -1.42 -16.69
C ARG A 126 -3.05 -2.19 -15.51
N VAL A 127 -3.59 -1.98 -14.32
CA VAL A 127 -3.13 -2.63 -13.08
C VAL A 127 -4.06 -3.79 -12.72
N PRO A 128 -3.55 -5.03 -12.58
CA PRO A 128 -4.29 -6.16 -12.03
C PRO A 128 -4.99 -5.85 -10.70
N ALA A 129 -6.16 -6.47 -10.47
CA ALA A 129 -7.00 -6.21 -9.30
C ALA A 129 -6.36 -6.62 -7.97
N ASP A 130 -5.44 -7.57 -8.01
CA ASP A 130 -4.65 -8.10 -6.89
C ASP A 130 -3.32 -7.36 -6.69
N HIS A 131 -3.15 -6.19 -7.30
CA HIS A 131 -2.03 -5.33 -6.98
C HIS A 131 -2.18 -4.82 -5.54
N LEU A 132 -1.11 -4.89 -4.74
CA LEU A 132 -1.15 -4.62 -3.30
C LEU A 132 -1.69 -3.22 -2.97
N ALA A 133 -1.30 -2.19 -3.73
CA ALA A 133 -1.86 -0.85 -3.57
C ALA A 133 -3.38 -0.80 -3.73
N VAL A 134 -3.94 -1.62 -4.62
CA VAL A 134 -5.38 -1.67 -4.92
C VAL A 134 -6.12 -2.38 -3.80
N GLU A 135 -5.61 -3.51 -3.33
CA GLU A 135 -6.17 -4.24 -2.19
C GLU A 135 -6.15 -3.38 -0.93
N LEU A 136 -5.04 -2.69 -0.64
CA LEU A 136 -4.94 -1.77 0.49
C LEU A 136 -5.89 -0.59 0.36
N GLY A 137 -6.05 -0.03 -0.85
CA GLY A 137 -6.97 1.07 -1.10
C GLY A 137 -8.45 0.67 -0.94
N PHE A 138 -8.78 -0.60 -1.22
CA PHE A 138 -10.11 -1.15 -0.97
C PHE A 138 -10.41 -1.34 0.54
N MET A 139 -9.37 -1.54 1.36
CA MET A 139 -9.49 -1.71 2.81
C MET A 139 -9.55 -0.38 3.58
N ALA A 140 -9.21 0.74 2.93
CA ALA A 140 -9.27 2.08 3.48
C ALA A 140 -10.71 2.61 3.48
#